data_AF-A0A2T8JDI6-F1
#
_entry.id   AF-A0A2T8JDI6-F1
#
_cell.length_a   1.000
_cell.length_b   1.000
_cell.length_c   1.000
_cell.angle_alpha   90.00
_cell.angle_beta   90.00
_cell.angle_gamma   90.00
#
_symmetry.space_group_name_H-M   'P 1'
#
loop_
_entity.id
_entity.type
_entity.pdbx_description
1 polymer ?
#
loop_
_entity_poly.entity_id
_entity_poly.type
_entity_poly.pdbx_seq_one_letter_code
_entity_poly.pdbx_strand_id
1 'polypeptide(L)'
;MEAGDAGNGSAAAAQIKGNGDDASCKPLPPCCIKAKAGVPESEAKCHDTVVSGWFTEPRSRFGKTSKVQYYNNPMWPGEAHSLKVEKILYQGKSPYQEILVFESSTYGNVLVLDGIVQLTDKDECAYQEMVTHLPLCSIPSPKNVLVVGGGDGGVLREIARHDSVETIDICEIDQLVIDVCKEFFPNLSMGFKDPRVRLHVGDAVDFLRNSPEGKYDAIIVDSSDPIGPAQALVEKPFIQTIARALKPGGVLCNLAESMWLHTHLIQDMLSICHQTFKGSVHYAWTSVPTYPSGVIGFLLCAKEGRPVNFLTPVNPIEKIQGATKAGKELRFYNSEIHRAAFVLPTFVRRELESYYTTSASTEKEKPKESVSKSQKIKILPNNAILTAS
;
A
#
# COMPACT_ATOMS: atom_id res chain seq x y z
N MET A 1 53.43 -62.61 -38.18
CA MET A 1 53.11 -62.38 -39.60
C MET A 1 52.13 -61.23 -39.61
N GLU A 2 52.69 -60.02 -39.71
CA GLU A 2 52.52 -59.08 -40.86
C GLU A 2 51.17 -58.35 -40.76
N ALA A 3 51.10 -57.08 -40.34
CA ALA A 3 51.63 -55.82 -40.89
C ALA A 3 50.69 -55.14 -41.91
N GLY A 4 50.41 -53.85 -41.65
CA GLY A 4 50.04 -52.80 -42.60
C GLY A 4 48.54 -52.49 -42.72
N ASP A 5 48.07 -51.26 -42.93
CA ASP A 5 48.66 -49.92 -42.84
C ASP A 5 47.48 -48.90 -42.93
N ALA A 6 47.79 -47.66 -42.57
CA ALA A 6 47.08 -46.38 -42.49
C ALA A 6 45.88 -46.06 -43.40
N GLY A 7 45.04 -45.12 -42.93
CA GLY A 7 44.19 -44.29 -43.80
C GLY A 7 43.18 -43.38 -43.08
N ASN A 8 43.57 -42.12 -42.86
CA ASN A 8 42.80 -40.99 -42.29
C ASN A 8 41.46 -40.67 -42.99
N GLY A 9 40.54 -40.02 -42.24
CA GLY A 9 39.89 -38.79 -42.74
C GLY A 9 38.35 -38.75 -42.80
N SER A 10 37.76 -38.15 -41.77
CA SER A 10 36.76 -37.05 -41.78
C SER A 10 35.46 -37.13 -42.64
N ALA A 11 34.37 -36.90 -41.90
CA ALA A 11 33.13 -36.16 -42.25
C ALA A 11 32.09 -36.82 -43.18
N ALA A 12 30.87 -37.01 -42.66
CA ALA A 12 29.74 -36.11 -42.96
C ALA A 12 28.47 -36.63 -42.27
N ALA A 13 27.85 -35.76 -41.46
CA ALA A 13 26.47 -35.89 -41.06
C ALA A 13 25.55 -35.49 -42.22
N ALA A 14 24.49 -36.26 -42.46
CA ALA A 14 23.44 -35.92 -43.42
C ALA A 14 22.05 -35.99 -42.74
N GLN A 15 21.47 -34.80 -42.59
CA GLN A 15 20.05 -34.39 -42.73
C GLN A 15 19.01 -35.06 -41.79
N ILE A 16 17.95 -34.40 -41.30
CA ILE A 16 16.95 -33.57 -42.00
C ILE A 16 16.32 -32.52 -41.05
N LYS A 17 15.92 -31.41 -41.68
CA LYS A 17 15.33 -30.14 -41.21
C LYS A 17 14.01 -30.21 -40.44
N GLY A 18 13.79 -29.19 -39.60
CA GLY A 18 12.49 -28.60 -39.28
C GLY A 18 12.64 -27.10 -38.97
N ASN A 19 12.07 -26.24 -39.81
CA ASN A 19 12.09 -24.77 -39.76
C ASN A 19 11.30 -24.18 -38.57
N GLY A 20 11.74 -23.01 -38.08
CA GLY A 20 10.93 -22.05 -37.32
C GLY A 20 11.69 -20.73 -37.19
N ASP A 21 11.17 -19.70 -37.86
CA ASP A 21 11.83 -18.44 -38.19
C ASP A 21 12.28 -17.56 -37.00
N ASP A 22 13.40 -16.91 -37.23
CA ASP A 22 14.05 -15.89 -36.40
C ASP A 22 13.51 -14.51 -36.82
N ALA A 23 12.78 -13.83 -35.94
CA ALA A 23 12.41 -12.41 -36.12
C ALA A 23 13.33 -11.55 -35.25
N SER A 24 14.32 -10.95 -35.94
CA SER A 24 15.36 -10.05 -35.46
C SER A 24 14.95 -9.06 -34.35
N CYS A 25 15.42 -9.31 -33.14
CA CYS A 25 15.45 -8.32 -32.06
C CYS A 25 16.67 -7.40 -32.27
N LYS A 26 16.45 -6.07 -32.35
CA LYS A 26 17.55 -5.09 -32.50
C LYS A 26 18.53 -5.21 -31.30
N PRO A 27 19.85 -5.11 -31.52
CA PRO A 27 20.81 -5.12 -30.42
C PRO A 27 20.61 -3.89 -29.53
N LEU A 28 20.59 -4.12 -28.22
CA LEU A 28 20.40 -3.09 -27.20
C LEU A 28 21.54 -2.05 -27.24
N PRO A 29 21.25 -0.76 -26.98
CA PRO A 29 22.26 0.30 -26.94
C PRO A 29 23.35 0.02 -25.89
N PRO A 30 24.61 0.50 -26.08
CA PRO A 30 25.71 0.26 -25.17
C PRO A 30 25.47 0.71 -23.71
N CYS A 31 24.60 1.70 -23.49
CA CYS A 31 24.21 2.15 -22.15
C CYS A 31 23.37 1.13 -21.37
N CYS A 32 22.72 0.17 -22.07
CA CYS A 32 21.93 -0.91 -21.47
C CYS A 32 22.76 -2.17 -21.17
N ILE A 33 24.04 -2.23 -21.57
CA ILE A 33 24.91 -3.40 -21.36
C ILE A 33 25.33 -3.57 -19.89
N LYS A 34 25.21 -2.53 -19.05
CA LYS A 34 25.43 -2.62 -17.59
C LYS A 34 24.30 -3.32 -16.82
N ALA A 35 23.19 -3.67 -17.46
CA ALA A 35 22.08 -4.40 -16.88
C ALA A 35 22.01 -5.85 -17.39
N LYS A 36 23.15 -6.50 -17.62
CA LYS A 36 23.20 -7.97 -17.74
C LYS A 36 23.41 -8.57 -16.35
N ALA A 37 22.48 -9.42 -15.92
CA ALA A 37 22.71 -10.33 -14.82
C ALA A 37 24.06 -11.03 -15.02
N GLY A 38 24.97 -10.86 -14.07
CA GLY A 38 26.28 -11.48 -14.13
C GLY A 38 26.18 -13.01 -14.11
N VAL A 39 27.17 -13.67 -14.71
CA VAL A 39 27.37 -15.12 -14.50
C VAL A 39 27.73 -15.33 -13.03
N PRO A 40 27.11 -16.28 -12.31
CA PRO A 40 27.35 -16.46 -10.88
C PRO A 40 28.82 -16.78 -10.59
N GLU A 41 29.43 -16.05 -9.65
CA GLU A 41 30.76 -16.38 -9.12
C GLU A 41 30.71 -17.69 -8.33
N SER A 42 31.60 -18.62 -8.67
CA SER A 42 31.57 -20.03 -8.28
C SER A 42 32.05 -20.33 -6.85
N GLU A 43 32.23 -19.32 -5.98
CA GLU A 43 32.89 -19.51 -4.68
C GLU A 43 32.18 -18.88 -3.47
N ALA A 44 30.98 -18.32 -3.63
CA ALA A 44 30.23 -17.76 -2.50
C ALA A 44 29.60 -18.86 -1.64
N LYS A 45 30.20 -19.15 -0.47
CA LYS A 45 29.58 -19.96 0.59
C LYS A 45 28.64 -19.09 1.43
N CYS A 46 27.33 -19.34 1.36
CA CYS A 46 26.35 -18.77 2.30
C CYS A 46 26.34 -19.53 3.65
N HIS A 47 26.04 -18.80 4.71
CA HIS A 47 26.03 -19.24 6.12
C HIS A 47 24.69 -19.88 6.52
N ASP A 48 24.70 -20.81 7.48
CA ASP A 48 23.58 -21.70 7.84
C ASP A 48 22.38 -21.01 8.54
N THR A 49 22.33 -19.68 8.62
CA THR A 49 21.35 -18.89 9.38
C THR A 49 20.35 -18.11 8.51
N VAL A 50 20.29 -18.39 7.20
CA VAL A 50 19.35 -17.73 6.28
C VAL A 50 17.94 -18.28 6.47
N VAL A 51 17.02 -17.46 6.98
CA VAL A 51 15.62 -17.83 7.19
C VAL A 51 14.82 -17.68 5.89
N SER A 52 14.27 -18.79 5.41
CA SER A 52 13.39 -18.90 4.26
C SER A 52 12.14 -18.04 4.45
N GLY A 53 12.03 -16.97 3.67
CA GLY A 53 10.91 -16.02 3.69
C GLY A 53 11.24 -14.74 2.93
N TRP A 54 12.54 -14.42 2.80
CA TRP A 54 13.02 -13.22 2.11
C TRP A 54 14.25 -13.43 1.20
N PHE A 55 14.71 -14.67 1.01
CA PHE A 55 15.87 -14.95 0.16
C PHE A 55 15.81 -16.30 -0.55
N THR A 56 16.41 -16.32 -1.74
CA THR A 56 16.66 -17.47 -2.59
C THR A 56 17.76 -18.37 -1.99
N GLU A 57 17.43 -19.63 -1.68
CA GLU A 57 18.43 -20.70 -1.58
C GLU A 57 18.33 -21.58 -2.84
N PRO A 58 19.40 -21.81 -3.61
CA PRO A 58 19.42 -22.88 -4.58
C PRO A 58 19.92 -24.15 -3.88
N ARG A 59 19.07 -25.17 -3.73
CA ARG A 59 19.56 -26.53 -3.44
C ARG A 59 19.16 -27.52 -4.52
N SER A 60 20.20 -28.12 -5.10
CA SER A 60 20.14 -29.39 -5.82
C SER A 60 20.88 -30.44 -4.99
N ARG A 61 20.25 -31.60 -4.77
CA ARG A 61 20.66 -32.89 -5.36
C ARG A 61 19.85 -34.02 -4.71
N PHE A 62 18.97 -34.64 -5.50
CA PHE A 62 19.19 -35.98 -6.09
C PHE A 62 17.91 -36.42 -6.82
N GLY A 63 18.01 -36.53 -8.15
CA GLY A 63 17.27 -37.52 -8.92
C GLY A 63 15.73 -37.53 -8.83
N LYS A 64 15.08 -36.41 -9.10
CA LYS A 64 13.76 -36.30 -9.77
C LYS A 64 13.52 -34.82 -10.05
N THR A 65 12.97 -34.50 -11.22
CA THR A 65 12.65 -33.15 -11.67
C THR A 65 11.57 -32.52 -10.79
N SER A 66 11.96 -32.01 -9.64
CA SER A 66 11.14 -31.07 -8.87
C SER A 66 11.34 -29.69 -9.48
N LYS A 67 10.28 -29.15 -10.10
CA LYS A 67 10.24 -27.77 -10.59
C LYS A 67 10.67 -26.85 -9.46
N VAL A 68 11.64 -25.98 -9.70
CA VAL A 68 11.96 -24.85 -8.81
C VAL A 68 10.70 -23.97 -8.75
N GLN A 69 10.06 -23.89 -7.59
CA GLN A 69 8.95 -22.97 -7.36
C GLN A 69 9.53 -21.69 -6.77
N TYR A 70 9.31 -20.58 -7.48
CA TYR A 70 9.53 -19.24 -6.96
C TYR A 70 8.37 -18.91 -6.03
N TYR A 71 8.65 -18.49 -4.80
CA TYR A 71 7.72 -17.66 -4.06
C TYR A 71 8.14 -16.20 -4.29
N ASN A 72 8.02 -15.71 -5.52
CA ASN A 72 7.83 -14.27 -5.69
C ASN A 72 6.55 -13.97 -4.92
N ASN A 73 6.56 -13.01 -4.00
CA ASN A 73 5.28 -12.40 -3.65
C ASN A 73 4.69 -11.92 -4.99
N PRO A 74 3.50 -12.40 -5.40
CA PRO A 74 2.91 -12.03 -6.69
C PRO A 74 2.67 -10.52 -6.82
N MET A 75 2.75 -9.77 -5.71
CA MET A 75 2.53 -8.33 -5.67
C MET A 75 3.69 -7.48 -6.22
N TRP A 76 4.94 -7.98 -6.25
CA TRP A 76 6.07 -7.24 -6.83
C TRP A 76 7.03 -8.18 -7.60
N PRO A 77 6.58 -8.71 -8.75
CA PRO A 77 7.34 -9.71 -9.48
C PRO A 77 8.64 -9.13 -10.06
N GLY A 78 9.75 -9.83 -9.84
CA GLY A 78 11.05 -9.49 -10.43
C GLY A 78 11.91 -8.54 -9.59
N GLU A 79 11.44 -8.14 -8.41
CA GLU A 79 12.19 -7.31 -7.45
C GLU A 79 12.13 -7.87 -6.02
N ALA A 80 13.12 -7.52 -5.20
CA ALA A 80 13.16 -7.83 -3.77
C ALA A 80 14.04 -6.80 -3.05
N HIS A 81 13.67 -6.43 -1.82
CA HIS A 81 14.52 -5.65 -0.91
C HIS A 81 15.29 -6.59 0.00
N SER A 82 16.62 -6.47 0.07
CA SER A 82 17.47 -7.30 0.92
C SER A 82 17.99 -6.55 2.14
N LEU A 83 17.74 -7.08 3.34
CA LEU A 83 18.35 -6.63 4.59
C LEU A 83 19.32 -7.69 5.11
N LYS A 84 20.52 -7.27 5.55
CA LYS A 84 21.48 -8.18 6.18
C LYS A 84 21.00 -8.50 7.60
N VAL A 85 20.82 -9.78 7.87
CA VAL A 85 20.43 -10.32 9.18
C VAL A 85 21.68 -10.47 10.05
N GLU A 86 21.65 -9.90 11.26
CA GLU A 86 22.65 -10.16 12.31
C GLU A 86 22.20 -11.33 13.20
N LYS A 87 20.92 -11.33 13.61
CA LYS A 87 20.41 -12.35 14.53
C LYS A 87 18.91 -12.57 14.35
N ILE A 88 18.48 -13.83 14.34
CA ILE A 88 17.06 -14.17 14.46
C ILE A 88 16.66 -14.08 15.93
N LEU A 89 15.66 -13.25 16.22
CA LEU A 89 15.15 -13.00 17.56
C LEU A 89 13.95 -13.88 17.88
N TYR A 90 13.06 -14.07 16.91
CA TYR A 90 11.87 -14.90 17.02
C TYR A 90 11.50 -15.51 15.67
N GLN A 91 11.03 -16.75 15.67
CA GLN A 91 10.41 -17.39 14.52
C GLN A 91 9.27 -18.28 15.00
N GLY A 92 8.07 -18.09 14.44
CA GLY A 92 6.89 -18.85 14.82
C GLY A 92 5.81 -18.78 13.76
N LYS A 93 4.71 -19.50 14.01
CA LYS A 93 3.53 -19.51 13.16
C LYS A 93 2.28 -19.46 14.04
N SER A 94 1.44 -18.47 13.81
CA SER A 94 0.12 -18.36 14.46
C SER A 94 -0.93 -19.12 13.63
N PRO A 95 -2.20 -19.17 14.06
CA PRO A 95 -3.29 -19.64 13.22
C PRO A 95 -3.51 -18.82 11.93
N TYR A 96 -2.94 -17.61 11.84
CA TYR A 96 -3.17 -16.67 10.76
C TYR A 96 -1.99 -16.56 9.80
N GLN A 97 -0.76 -16.52 10.32
CA GLN A 97 0.42 -16.17 9.52
C GLN A 97 1.73 -16.68 10.13
N GLU A 98 2.79 -16.71 9.33
CA GLU A 98 4.16 -16.92 9.75
C GLU A 98 4.76 -15.61 10.26
N ILE A 99 5.42 -15.67 11.42
CA ILE A 99 5.95 -14.49 12.12
C ILE A 99 7.46 -14.68 12.30
N LEU A 100 8.23 -13.69 11.86
CA LEU A 100 9.68 -13.65 11.99
C LEU A 100 10.07 -12.27 12.54
N VAL A 101 10.92 -12.28 13.57
CA VAL A 101 11.61 -11.08 14.04
C VAL A 101 13.11 -11.33 13.97
N PHE A 102 13.83 -10.40 13.37
CA PHE A 102 15.28 -10.45 13.32
C PHE A 102 15.89 -9.07 13.56
N GLU A 103 17.09 -9.06 14.13
CA GLU A 103 17.96 -7.90 14.20
C GLU A 103 18.71 -7.78 12.87
N SER A 104 18.58 -6.63 12.22
CA SER A 104 19.31 -6.30 10.99
C SER A 104 20.56 -5.49 11.29
N SER A 105 21.54 -5.53 10.38
CA SER A 105 22.82 -4.80 10.58
C SER A 105 22.66 -3.29 10.66
N THR A 106 21.65 -2.71 10.00
CA THR A 106 21.57 -1.26 9.78
C THR A 106 20.17 -0.66 9.86
N TYR A 107 19.14 -1.47 10.11
CA TYR A 107 17.73 -1.05 10.23
C TYR A 107 17.11 -1.37 11.60
N GLY A 108 17.90 -1.89 12.55
CA GLY A 108 17.42 -2.32 13.87
C GLY A 108 16.63 -3.62 13.78
N ASN A 109 15.66 -3.82 14.67
CA ASN A 109 14.77 -4.96 14.63
C ASN A 109 13.79 -4.83 13.45
N VAL A 110 13.45 -5.97 12.85
CA VAL A 110 12.58 -6.08 11.68
C VAL A 110 11.50 -7.10 11.96
N LEU A 111 10.24 -6.72 11.78
CA LEU A 111 9.09 -7.62 11.83
C LEU A 111 8.74 -8.06 10.40
N VAL A 112 8.55 -9.36 10.24
CA VAL A 112 8.14 -9.98 8.99
C VAL A 112 6.93 -10.87 9.24
N LEU A 113 5.88 -10.69 8.45
CA LEU A 113 4.67 -11.51 8.45
C LEU A 113 4.51 -12.16 7.06
N ASP A 114 4.35 -13.49 7.00
CA ASP A 114 4.22 -14.25 5.74
C ASP A 114 5.29 -13.92 4.68
N GLY A 115 6.52 -13.66 5.13
CA GLY A 115 7.59 -13.26 4.22
C GLY A 115 7.43 -11.85 3.67
N ILE A 116 6.75 -10.96 4.40
CA ILE A 116 6.57 -9.54 4.06
C ILE A 116 7.04 -8.66 5.23
N VAL A 117 7.98 -7.74 5.02
CA VAL A 117 8.46 -6.78 6.02
C VAL A 117 7.31 -5.85 6.36
N GLN A 118 6.90 -5.85 7.63
CA GLN A 118 5.84 -4.99 8.13
C GLN A 118 6.41 -3.70 8.74
N LEU A 119 7.58 -3.75 9.36
CA LEU A 119 8.25 -2.57 9.91
C LEU A 119 9.72 -2.81 10.19
N THR A 120 10.47 -1.72 10.32
CA THR A 120 11.79 -1.69 10.95
C THR A 120 11.90 -0.54 11.94
N ASP A 121 12.73 -0.67 12.97
CA ASP A 121 12.96 0.41 13.95
C ASP A 121 13.42 1.73 13.29
N LYS A 122 14.13 1.62 12.17
CA LYS A 122 14.77 2.77 11.53
C LYS A 122 13.77 3.71 10.86
N ASP A 123 12.80 3.16 10.13
CA ASP A 123 11.90 3.92 9.27
C ASP A 123 10.41 3.79 9.61
N GLU A 124 10.04 3.04 10.65
CA GLU A 124 8.65 2.96 11.15
C GLU A 124 7.99 4.33 11.32
N CYS A 125 8.76 5.33 11.76
CA CYS A 125 8.23 6.67 12.02
C CYS A 125 7.59 7.30 10.78
N ALA A 126 8.08 6.99 9.57
CA ALA A 126 7.52 7.55 8.35
C ALA A 126 6.12 7.00 8.08
N TYR A 127 5.91 5.70 8.29
CA TYR A 127 4.61 5.07 8.12
C TYR A 127 3.66 5.45 9.27
N GLN A 128 4.09 5.21 10.51
CA GLN A 128 3.27 5.36 11.71
C GLN A 128 2.78 6.80 11.91
N GLU A 129 3.66 7.79 11.71
CA GLU A 129 3.29 9.20 11.82
C GLU A 129 2.36 9.62 10.68
N MET A 130 2.60 9.17 9.44
CA MET A 130 1.78 9.57 8.28
C MET A 130 0.38 8.96 8.33
N VAL A 131 0.28 7.64 8.53
CA VAL A 131 -1.02 6.93 8.56
C VAL A 131 -1.92 7.46 9.68
N THR A 132 -1.32 7.95 10.76
CA THR A 132 -2.03 8.49 11.93
C THR A 132 -2.36 9.98 11.79
N HIS A 133 -1.36 10.83 11.47
CA HIS A 133 -1.55 12.27 11.53
C HIS A 133 -2.23 12.83 10.28
N LEU A 134 -2.15 12.17 9.12
CA LEU A 134 -2.94 12.56 7.95
C LEU A 134 -4.44 12.67 8.27
N PRO A 135 -5.13 11.63 8.77
CA PRO A 135 -6.56 11.74 9.09
C PRO A 135 -6.83 12.62 10.32
N LEU A 136 -6.06 12.46 11.40
CA LEU A 136 -6.37 13.10 12.69
C LEU A 136 -6.11 14.61 12.68
N CYS A 137 -5.14 15.10 11.91
CA CYS A 137 -4.92 16.53 11.75
C CYS A 137 -5.89 17.18 10.76
N SER A 138 -6.66 16.41 9.98
CA SER A 138 -7.69 16.92 9.06
C SER A 138 -9.05 17.13 9.74
N ILE A 139 -9.19 16.78 11.02
CA ILE A 139 -10.39 17.00 11.84
C ILE A 139 -10.05 17.74 13.15
N PRO A 140 -10.95 18.61 13.66
CA PRO A 140 -10.59 19.61 14.67
C PRO A 140 -10.36 19.05 16.09
N SER A 141 -11.05 17.97 16.46
CA SER A 141 -10.97 17.41 17.82
C SER A 141 -11.45 15.95 17.81
N PRO A 142 -10.64 15.02 17.28
CA PRO A 142 -10.99 13.60 17.31
C PRO A 142 -11.09 13.09 18.75
N LYS A 143 -12.15 12.33 19.06
CA LYS A 143 -12.39 11.76 20.40
C LYS A 143 -12.35 10.23 20.42
N ASN A 144 -13.02 9.60 19.47
CA ASN A 144 -13.12 8.14 19.36
C ASN A 144 -12.43 7.70 18.08
N VAL A 145 -11.32 6.98 18.23
CA VAL A 145 -10.53 6.47 17.11
C VAL A 145 -10.52 4.95 17.16
N LEU A 146 -10.68 4.32 15.99
CA LEU A 146 -10.48 2.88 15.82
C LEU A 146 -9.22 2.64 14.99
N VAL A 147 -8.41 1.68 15.41
CA VAL A 147 -7.34 1.08 14.60
C VAL A 147 -7.76 -0.35 14.25
N VAL A 148 -7.72 -0.69 12.96
CA VAL A 148 -7.87 -2.05 12.45
C VAL A 148 -6.48 -2.57 12.11
N GLY A 149 -6.09 -3.71 12.66
CA GLY A 149 -4.70 -4.18 12.64
C GLY A 149 -3.84 -3.41 13.64
N GLY A 150 -2.60 -3.06 13.25
CA GLY A 150 -1.68 -2.28 14.09
C GLY A 150 -1.15 -3.02 15.32
N GLY A 151 -1.01 -4.35 15.23
CA GLY A 151 -0.51 -5.21 16.31
C GLY A 151 0.86 -4.84 16.88
N ASP A 152 1.67 -4.04 16.18
CA ASP A 152 2.95 -3.54 16.69
C ASP A 152 2.81 -2.41 17.73
N GLY A 153 1.70 -1.66 17.68
CA GLY A 153 1.36 -0.58 18.60
C GLY A 153 1.90 0.81 18.24
N GLY A 154 2.60 0.96 17.10
CA GLY A 154 3.11 2.23 16.61
C GLY A 154 1.99 3.25 16.36
N VAL A 155 0.93 2.87 15.66
CA VAL A 155 -0.23 3.74 15.41
C VAL A 155 -0.84 4.21 16.73
N LEU A 156 -0.94 3.33 17.73
CA LEU A 156 -1.48 3.69 19.06
C LEU A 156 -0.62 4.75 19.76
N ARG A 157 0.71 4.61 19.66
CA ARG A 157 1.67 5.58 20.20
C ARG A 157 1.49 6.95 19.55
N GLU A 158 1.25 7.00 18.24
CA GLU A 158 1.04 8.24 17.50
C GLU A 158 -0.34 8.87 17.78
N ILE A 159 -1.41 8.06 17.89
CA ILE A 159 -2.75 8.54 18.29
C ILE A 159 -2.69 9.15 19.69
N ALA A 160 -1.90 8.55 20.59
CA ALA A 160 -1.78 9.01 21.96
C ALA A 160 -1.22 10.45 22.11
N ARG A 161 -0.64 11.02 21.04
CA ARG A 161 -0.19 12.43 21.00
C ARG A 161 -1.33 13.44 20.87
N HIS A 162 -2.53 12.98 20.50
CA HIS A 162 -3.71 13.82 20.39
C HIS A 162 -4.47 13.84 21.72
N ASP A 163 -4.29 14.89 22.52
CA ASP A 163 -4.91 15.02 23.84
C ASP A 163 -6.45 15.08 23.78
N SER A 164 -7.03 15.43 22.62
CA SER A 164 -8.50 15.38 22.43
C SER A 164 -9.05 13.96 22.37
N VAL A 165 -8.22 12.96 22.08
CA VAL A 165 -8.67 11.58 21.95
C VAL A 165 -9.00 11.03 23.33
N GLU A 166 -10.21 10.53 23.48
CA GLU A 166 -10.79 10.00 24.73
C GLU A 166 -10.81 8.47 24.72
N THR A 167 -10.91 7.83 23.55
CA THR A 167 -10.92 6.37 23.40
C THR A 167 -10.20 5.95 22.12
N ILE A 168 -9.33 4.94 22.26
CA ILE A 168 -8.61 4.30 21.16
C ILE A 168 -9.00 2.81 21.18
N ASP A 169 -9.96 2.42 20.35
CA ASP A 169 -10.22 0.99 20.14
C ASP A 169 -9.17 0.46 19.14
N ILE A 170 -8.61 -0.72 19.39
CA ILE A 170 -7.79 -1.45 18.42
C ILE A 170 -8.35 -2.85 18.23
N CYS A 171 -8.52 -3.28 16.99
CA CYS A 171 -8.94 -4.62 16.63
C CYS A 171 -7.84 -5.30 15.81
N GLU A 172 -7.10 -6.20 16.46
CA GLU A 172 -6.02 -6.98 15.86
C GLU A 172 -6.43 -8.47 15.89
N ILE A 173 -6.27 -9.17 14.78
CA ILE A 173 -6.73 -10.55 14.64
C ILE A 173 -5.77 -11.54 15.30
N ASP A 174 -4.48 -11.22 15.31
CA ASP A 174 -3.40 -12.11 15.71
C ASP A 174 -2.76 -11.71 17.04
N GLN A 175 -3.20 -12.36 18.13
CA GLN A 175 -2.62 -12.18 19.47
C GLN A 175 -1.11 -12.39 19.49
N LEU A 176 -0.58 -13.31 18.67
CA LEU A 176 0.84 -13.63 18.69
C LEU A 176 1.68 -12.47 18.14
N VAL A 177 1.17 -11.73 17.16
CA VAL A 177 1.83 -10.51 16.67
C VAL A 177 1.95 -9.48 17.79
N ILE A 178 0.89 -9.25 18.56
CA ILE A 178 0.92 -8.31 19.69
C ILE A 178 1.95 -8.72 20.73
N ASP A 179 1.99 -10.00 21.09
CA ASP A 179 2.89 -10.50 22.13
C ASP A 179 4.35 -10.43 21.71
N VAL A 180 4.64 -10.83 20.47
CA VAL A 180 5.97 -10.71 19.85
C VAL A 180 6.41 -9.25 19.77
N CYS A 181 5.51 -8.35 19.37
CA CYS A 181 5.83 -6.93 19.29
C CYS A 181 6.10 -6.29 20.65
N LYS A 182 5.35 -6.66 21.69
CA LYS A 182 5.62 -6.21 23.07
C LYS A 182 6.99 -6.63 23.56
N GLU A 183 7.49 -7.79 23.13
CA GLU A 183 8.80 -8.30 23.51
C GLU A 183 9.94 -7.61 22.74
N PHE A 184 9.84 -7.53 21.41
CA PHE A 184 10.96 -7.12 20.56
C PHE A 184 10.90 -5.67 20.04
N PHE A 185 9.76 -5.00 20.18
CA PHE A 185 9.54 -3.61 19.76
C PHE A 185 8.92 -2.75 20.88
N PRO A 186 9.56 -2.66 22.07
CA PRO A 186 8.97 -2.00 23.24
C PRO A 186 8.68 -0.50 23.03
N ASN A 187 9.41 0.16 22.13
CA ASN A 187 9.17 1.57 21.78
C ASN A 187 7.90 1.78 20.94
N LEU A 188 7.45 0.77 20.19
CA LEU A 188 6.18 0.80 19.46
C LEU A 188 5.06 0.37 20.39
N SER A 189 5.22 -0.80 21.01
CA SER A 189 4.20 -1.41 21.85
C SER A 189 3.93 -0.66 23.16
N MET A 190 4.70 0.39 23.49
CA MET A 190 4.31 1.35 24.53
C MET A 190 2.95 1.99 24.27
N GLY A 191 2.51 2.06 23.01
CA GLY A 191 1.17 2.53 22.64
C GLY A 191 0.06 1.77 23.36
N PHE A 192 0.21 0.45 23.56
CA PHE A 192 -0.75 -0.36 24.32
C PHE A 192 -0.85 -0.01 25.81
N LYS A 193 0.10 0.75 26.35
CA LYS A 193 0.08 1.17 27.77
C LYS A 193 -0.71 2.46 28.00
N ASP A 194 -1.17 3.14 26.94
CA ASP A 194 -2.01 4.32 27.10
C ASP A 194 -3.38 3.92 27.69
N PRO A 195 -3.85 4.55 28.78
CA PRO A 195 -5.08 4.16 29.46
C PRO A 195 -6.35 4.34 28.62
N ARG A 196 -6.27 5.04 27.48
CA ARG A 196 -7.39 5.20 26.54
C ARG A 196 -7.52 4.03 25.57
N VAL A 197 -6.51 3.15 25.50
CA VAL A 197 -6.48 2.00 24.59
C VAL A 197 -7.38 0.88 25.10
N ARG A 198 -8.20 0.35 24.19
CA ARG A 198 -9.07 -0.81 24.39
C ARG A 198 -8.73 -1.83 23.31
N LEU A 199 -8.00 -2.86 23.71
CA LEU A 199 -7.59 -3.95 22.83
C LEU A 199 -8.73 -4.96 22.67
N HIS A 200 -9.11 -5.21 21.42
CA HIS A 200 -10.02 -6.25 20.99
C HIS A 200 -9.24 -7.22 20.11
N VAL A 201 -9.20 -8.49 20.48
CA VAL A 201 -8.49 -9.52 19.71
C VAL A 201 -9.52 -10.28 18.91
N GLY A 202 -9.48 -10.15 17.58
CA GLY A 202 -10.45 -10.78 16.69
C GLY A 202 -10.57 -10.12 15.32
N ASP A 203 -11.48 -10.64 14.51
CA ASP A 203 -11.72 -10.18 13.15
C ASP A 203 -12.37 -8.78 13.15
N ALA A 204 -11.71 -7.83 12.47
CA ALA A 204 -12.16 -6.45 12.35
C ALA A 204 -13.49 -6.30 11.59
N VAL A 205 -13.78 -7.20 10.64
CA VAL A 205 -15.06 -7.25 9.91
C VAL A 205 -16.20 -7.50 10.91
N ASP A 206 -16.03 -8.49 11.78
CA ASP A 206 -17.02 -8.83 12.80
C ASP A 206 -17.12 -7.76 13.89
N PHE A 207 -15.98 -7.22 14.34
CA PHE A 207 -15.95 -6.10 15.28
C PHE A 207 -16.72 -4.88 14.76
N LEU A 208 -16.44 -4.47 13.51
CA LEU A 208 -17.11 -3.34 12.89
C LEU A 208 -18.59 -3.63 12.63
N ARG A 209 -18.95 -4.85 12.23
CA ARG A 209 -20.36 -5.26 12.03
C ARG A 209 -21.18 -5.08 13.31
N ASN A 210 -20.59 -5.38 14.46
CA ASN A 210 -21.22 -5.26 15.78
C ASN A 210 -21.04 -3.88 16.44
N SER A 211 -20.24 -2.99 15.84
CA SER A 211 -20.03 -1.65 16.35
C SER A 211 -21.24 -0.74 16.10
N PRO A 212 -21.60 0.15 17.05
CA PRO A 212 -22.66 1.14 16.86
C PRO A 212 -22.41 2.03 15.64
N GLU A 213 -23.48 2.38 14.93
CA GLU A 213 -23.44 3.36 13.86
C GLU A 213 -23.02 4.73 14.40
N GLY A 214 -22.17 5.45 13.65
CA GLY A 214 -21.77 6.81 14.01
C GLY A 214 -20.96 6.90 15.31
N LYS A 215 -20.21 5.87 15.68
CA LYS A 215 -19.37 5.85 16.89
C LYS A 215 -18.05 6.61 16.71
N TYR A 216 -17.38 6.43 15.58
CA TYR A 216 -15.99 6.84 15.42
C TYR A 216 -15.83 8.19 14.71
N ASP A 217 -14.92 9.02 15.23
CA ASP A 217 -14.48 10.25 14.57
C ASP A 217 -13.45 9.94 13.47
N ALA A 218 -12.61 8.92 13.70
CA ALA A 218 -11.66 8.41 12.73
C ALA A 218 -11.52 6.88 12.82
N ILE A 219 -11.32 6.24 11.67
CA ILE A 219 -10.93 4.83 11.56
C ILE A 219 -9.65 4.77 10.74
N ILE A 220 -8.62 4.12 11.28
CA ILE A 220 -7.33 3.88 10.62
C ILE A 220 -7.24 2.38 10.36
N VAL A 221 -7.04 1.99 9.10
CA VAL A 221 -6.82 0.60 8.70
C VAL A 221 -5.33 0.43 8.43
N ASP A 222 -4.66 -0.15 9.43
CA ASP A 222 -3.25 -0.50 9.44
C ASP A 222 -3.11 -2.02 9.28
N SER A 223 -3.45 -2.48 8.08
CA SER A 223 -3.43 -3.90 7.74
C SER A 223 -2.16 -4.28 6.98
N SER A 224 -1.81 -5.57 7.01
CA SER A 224 -0.89 -6.14 6.04
C SER A 224 -1.44 -6.02 4.60
N ASP A 225 -0.59 -6.33 3.62
CA ASP A 225 -0.96 -6.48 2.21
C ASP A 225 -2.24 -7.34 2.03
N PRO A 226 -3.09 -7.11 1.00
CA PRO A 226 -4.37 -7.78 0.79
C PRO A 226 -4.23 -9.23 0.29
N ILE A 227 -3.32 -9.98 0.90
CA ILE A 227 -3.14 -11.42 0.79
C ILE A 227 -3.44 -12.02 2.16
N GLY A 228 -4.05 -13.20 2.18
CA GLY A 228 -4.35 -13.89 3.44
C GLY A 228 -5.44 -13.17 4.24
N PRO A 229 -5.26 -12.94 5.56
CA PRO A 229 -6.33 -12.44 6.43
C PRO A 229 -6.81 -11.02 6.08
N ALA A 230 -5.98 -10.20 5.42
CA ALA A 230 -6.31 -8.81 5.10
C ALA A 230 -7.10 -8.62 3.80
N GLN A 231 -7.32 -9.67 2.98
CA GLN A 231 -8.01 -9.56 1.70
C GLN A 231 -9.41 -8.93 1.82
N ALA A 232 -10.17 -9.30 2.86
CA ALA A 232 -11.52 -8.75 3.08
C ALA A 232 -11.51 -7.24 3.36
N LEU A 233 -10.38 -6.67 3.81
CA LEU A 233 -10.28 -5.29 4.27
C LEU A 233 -10.22 -4.27 3.12
N VAL A 234 -9.99 -4.72 1.88
CA VAL A 234 -10.01 -3.86 0.69
C VAL A 234 -11.31 -3.97 -0.11
N GLU A 235 -12.23 -4.85 0.30
CA GLU A 235 -13.48 -5.09 -0.42
C GLU A 235 -14.59 -4.09 -0.03
N LYS A 236 -15.48 -3.83 -0.98
CA LYS A 236 -16.60 -2.89 -0.82
C LYS A 236 -17.46 -3.13 0.44
N PRO A 237 -17.85 -4.36 0.83
CA PRO A 237 -18.65 -4.58 2.02
C PRO A 237 -17.97 -4.10 3.31
N PHE A 238 -16.65 -4.26 3.40
CA PHE A 238 -15.89 -3.79 4.56
C PHE A 238 -15.85 -2.25 4.61
N ILE A 239 -15.54 -1.61 3.48
CA ILE A 239 -15.55 -0.14 3.37
C ILE A 239 -16.93 0.45 3.70
N GLN A 240 -18.03 -0.22 3.31
CA GLN A 240 -19.39 0.17 3.70
C GLN A 240 -19.63 0.04 5.21
N THR A 241 -19.09 -1.00 5.84
CA THR A 241 -19.20 -1.20 7.30
C THR A 241 -18.43 -0.11 8.06
N ILE A 242 -17.25 0.27 7.58
CA ILE A 242 -16.48 1.43 8.08
C ILE A 242 -17.30 2.71 7.95
N ALA A 243 -17.85 2.99 6.75
CA ALA A 243 -18.64 4.19 6.51
C ALA A 243 -19.86 4.28 7.43
N ARG A 244 -20.51 3.16 7.78
CA ARG A 244 -21.58 3.13 8.78
C ARG A 244 -21.04 3.49 10.18
N ALA A 245 -19.94 2.89 10.61
CA ALA A 245 -19.37 3.10 11.94
C ALA A 245 -18.83 4.54 12.16
N LEU A 246 -18.46 5.25 11.09
CA LEU A 246 -18.04 6.65 11.14
C LEU A 246 -19.21 7.61 11.43
N LYS A 247 -18.93 8.65 12.23
CA LYS A 247 -19.80 9.82 12.41
C LYS A 247 -19.93 10.61 11.10
N PRO A 248 -20.99 11.43 10.94
CA PRO A 248 -21.03 12.42 9.88
C PRO A 248 -19.78 13.32 9.89
N GLY A 249 -19.08 13.44 8.77
CA GLY A 249 -17.78 14.14 8.69
C GLY A 249 -16.60 13.40 9.35
N GLY A 250 -16.80 12.16 9.82
CA GLY A 250 -15.74 11.28 10.29
C GLY A 250 -14.89 10.74 9.13
N VAL A 251 -13.65 10.36 9.42
CA VAL A 251 -12.63 10.08 8.40
C VAL A 251 -12.11 8.65 8.45
N LEU A 252 -11.84 8.08 7.28
CA LEU A 252 -11.10 6.86 7.07
C LEU A 252 -9.69 7.20 6.56
N CYS A 253 -8.67 6.54 7.11
CA CYS A 253 -7.36 6.38 6.49
C CYS A 253 -7.11 4.89 6.27
N ASN A 254 -6.97 4.48 5.02
CA ASN A 254 -6.74 3.08 4.64
C ASN A 254 -5.39 2.98 3.96
N LEU A 255 -4.55 2.00 4.33
CA LEU A 255 -3.37 1.66 3.54
C LEU A 255 -3.79 1.38 2.08
N ALA A 256 -3.01 1.89 1.14
CA ALA A 256 -3.37 1.84 -0.28
C ALA A 256 -2.16 1.56 -1.18
N GLU A 257 -1.24 0.70 -0.74
CA GLU A 257 -0.19 0.10 -1.57
C GLU A 257 0.74 1.10 -2.28
N SER A 258 1.60 0.60 -3.18
CA SER A 258 2.55 1.44 -3.91
C SER A 258 1.99 1.94 -5.23
N MET A 259 2.11 3.25 -5.46
CA MET A 259 1.82 3.87 -6.76
C MET A 259 2.78 3.48 -7.89
N TRP A 260 3.89 2.78 -7.62
CA TRP A 260 4.80 2.27 -8.65
C TRP A 260 4.43 0.86 -9.11
N LEU A 261 3.74 0.10 -8.26
CA LEU A 261 3.52 -1.34 -8.44
C LEU A 261 2.03 -1.69 -8.60
N HIS A 262 1.15 -0.92 -7.97
CA HIS A 262 -0.24 -1.32 -7.69
C HIS A 262 -1.29 -0.30 -8.12
N THR A 263 -1.03 0.51 -9.15
CA THR A 263 -1.98 1.56 -9.58
C THR A 263 -3.36 1.02 -9.95
N HIS A 264 -3.44 -0.21 -10.48
CA HIS A 264 -4.70 -0.92 -10.73
C HIS A 264 -5.51 -1.18 -9.45
N LEU A 265 -4.87 -1.66 -8.38
CA LEU A 265 -5.51 -1.90 -7.10
C LEU A 265 -5.92 -0.59 -6.42
N ILE A 266 -5.06 0.44 -6.50
CA ILE A 266 -5.38 1.79 -6.00
C ILE A 266 -6.61 2.37 -6.69
N GLN A 267 -6.73 2.18 -8.02
CA GLN A 267 -7.89 2.58 -8.80
C GLN A 267 -9.18 1.89 -8.35
N ASP A 268 -9.13 0.58 -8.11
CA ASP A 268 -10.29 -0.19 -7.65
C ASP A 268 -10.75 0.27 -6.26
N MET A 269 -9.80 0.47 -5.33
CA MET A 269 -10.10 1.00 -4.00
C MET A 269 -10.67 2.42 -4.06
N LEU A 270 -10.10 3.31 -4.90
CA LEU A 270 -10.65 4.66 -5.13
C LEU A 270 -12.09 4.61 -5.65
N SER A 271 -12.38 3.72 -6.60
CA SER A 271 -13.72 3.52 -7.14
C SER A 271 -14.72 3.12 -6.05
N ILE A 272 -14.34 2.15 -5.20
CA ILE A 272 -15.14 1.72 -4.05
C ILE A 272 -15.36 2.88 -3.06
N CYS A 273 -14.31 3.63 -2.75
CA CYS A 273 -14.37 4.77 -1.85
C CYS A 273 -15.25 5.90 -2.38
N HIS A 274 -15.15 6.28 -3.66
CA HIS A 274 -16.02 7.30 -4.26
C HIS A 274 -17.50 6.87 -4.31
N GLN A 275 -17.78 5.58 -4.51
CA GLN A 275 -19.15 5.07 -4.46
C GLN A 275 -19.73 5.13 -3.05
N THR A 276 -18.90 4.89 -2.03
CA THR A 276 -19.31 4.74 -0.63
C THR A 276 -19.33 6.05 0.15
N PHE A 277 -18.30 6.89 -0.01
CA PHE A 277 -18.14 8.15 0.71
C PHE A 277 -18.62 9.32 -0.15
N LYS A 278 -19.48 10.17 0.43
CA LYS A 278 -19.99 11.39 -0.23
C LYS A 278 -19.28 12.68 0.21
N GLY A 279 -18.32 12.58 1.13
CA GLY A 279 -17.39 13.66 1.43
C GLY A 279 -16.16 13.61 0.51
N SER A 280 -15.05 14.16 0.99
CA SER A 280 -13.77 14.18 0.28
C SER A 280 -13.15 12.79 0.20
N VAL A 281 -12.55 12.44 -0.93
CA VAL A 281 -11.78 11.21 -1.15
C VAL A 281 -10.47 11.60 -1.82
N HIS A 282 -9.34 11.25 -1.22
CA HIS A 282 -8.01 11.61 -1.70
C HIS A 282 -7.03 10.44 -1.51
N TYR A 283 -6.04 10.38 -2.38
CA TYR A 283 -4.88 9.51 -2.24
C TYR A 283 -3.67 10.35 -1.83
N ALA A 284 -2.98 9.92 -0.77
CA ALA A 284 -1.70 10.46 -0.33
C ALA A 284 -0.62 9.38 -0.43
N TRP A 285 0.65 9.77 -0.40
CA TRP A 285 1.76 8.82 -0.34
C TRP A 285 2.90 9.33 0.55
N THR A 286 3.75 8.42 0.99
CA THR A 286 4.98 8.75 1.72
C THR A 286 6.12 7.80 1.35
N SER A 287 7.34 8.17 1.74
CA SER A 287 8.53 7.33 1.60
C SER A 287 8.68 6.42 2.82
N VAL A 288 8.80 5.12 2.58
CA VAL A 288 9.16 4.10 3.57
C VAL A 288 10.19 3.18 2.91
N PRO A 289 11.50 3.40 3.13
CA PRO A 289 12.56 2.71 2.41
C PRO A 289 12.43 1.19 2.38
N THR A 290 12.02 0.55 3.48
CA THR A 290 11.95 -0.91 3.55
C THR A 290 10.68 -1.52 2.98
N TYR A 291 9.70 -0.72 2.55
CA TYR A 291 8.53 -1.23 1.84
C TYR A 291 8.85 -1.44 0.35
N PRO A 292 8.10 -2.31 -0.36
CA PRO A 292 8.25 -2.51 -1.80
C PRO A 292 8.21 -1.18 -2.56
N SER A 293 9.09 -0.99 -3.54
CA SER A 293 9.37 0.28 -4.25
C SER A 293 9.81 1.50 -3.41
N GLY A 294 9.92 1.37 -2.08
CA GLY A 294 10.35 2.44 -1.16
C GLY A 294 9.28 3.49 -0.84
N VAL A 295 8.03 3.27 -1.25
CA VAL A 295 6.90 4.18 -1.04
C VAL A 295 5.62 3.41 -0.68
N ILE A 296 4.71 4.08 0.01
CA ILE A 296 3.39 3.54 0.35
C ILE A 296 2.33 4.62 0.28
N GLY A 297 1.12 4.21 -0.07
CA GLY A 297 -0.05 5.04 -0.27
C GLY A 297 -1.07 4.96 0.86
N PHE A 298 -1.90 6.00 0.97
CA PHE A 298 -3.02 6.08 1.89
C PHE A 298 -4.25 6.63 1.18
N LEU A 299 -5.40 5.97 1.36
CA LEU A 299 -6.70 6.47 0.96
C LEU A 299 -7.40 7.16 2.12
N LEU A 300 -7.65 8.45 1.94
CA LEU A 300 -8.25 9.36 2.91
C LEU A 300 -9.67 9.65 2.45
N CYS A 301 -10.68 9.22 3.22
CA CYS A 301 -12.09 9.38 2.86
C CYS A 301 -12.86 10.05 3.99
N ALA A 302 -13.81 10.93 3.68
CA ALA A 302 -14.71 11.54 4.65
C ALA A 302 -16.15 11.11 4.41
N LYS A 303 -16.86 10.73 5.48
CA LYS A 303 -18.32 10.52 5.44
C LYS A 303 -19.02 11.86 5.20
N GLU A 304 -20.18 11.81 4.54
CA GLU A 304 -21.07 12.97 4.41
C GLU A 304 -21.29 13.66 5.77
N GLY A 305 -21.22 15.00 5.79
CA GLY A 305 -21.33 15.78 7.01
C GLY A 305 -20.50 17.06 6.93
N ARG A 306 -19.80 17.40 8.03
CA ARG A 306 -18.90 18.57 8.06
C ARG A 306 -17.83 18.41 6.97
N PRO A 307 -17.60 19.43 6.10
CA PRO A 307 -16.55 19.37 5.09
C PRO A 307 -15.18 19.09 5.71
N VAL A 308 -14.44 18.15 5.11
CA VAL A 308 -13.07 17.79 5.49
C VAL A 308 -12.15 18.11 4.32
N ASN A 309 -11.13 18.94 4.57
CA ASN A 309 -10.06 19.19 3.60
C ASN A 309 -8.81 18.42 4.02
N PHE A 310 -8.53 17.31 3.35
CA PHE A 310 -7.32 16.52 3.62
C PHE A 310 -6.04 17.21 3.13
N LEU A 311 -6.09 18.17 2.20
CA LEU A 311 -4.88 18.82 1.70
C LEU A 311 -4.34 19.90 2.64
N THR A 312 -5.04 20.25 3.72
CA THR A 312 -4.59 21.29 4.64
C THR A 312 -5.03 20.93 6.06
N PRO A 313 -4.09 20.59 6.96
CA PRO A 313 -4.42 20.14 8.30
C PRO A 313 -5.05 21.29 9.10
N VAL A 314 -6.27 21.08 9.59
CA VAL A 314 -7.01 22.05 10.40
C VAL A 314 -6.61 21.99 11.88
N ASN A 315 -6.04 20.86 12.30
CA ASN A 315 -5.55 20.59 13.65
C ASN A 315 -4.09 20.09 13.58
N PRO A 316 -3.14 20.95 13.18
CA PRO A 316 -1.74 20.56 13.02
C PRO A 316 -1.14 20.13 14.36
N ILE A 317 -0.50 18.96 14.39
CA ILE A 317 0.07 18.33 15.58
C ILE A 317 1.07 19.23 16.30
N GLU A 318 1.78 20.10 15.57
CA GLU A 318 2.75 21.06 16.12
C GLU A 318 2.11 22.12 17.02
N LYS A 319 0.79 22.33 16.88
CA LYS A 319 0.01 23.24 17.74
C LYS A 319 -0.69 22.52 18.90
N ILE A 320 -0.64 21.19 18.95
CA ILE A 320 -1.24 20.40 20.03
C ILE A 320 -0.31 20.46 21.23
N GLN A 321 -0.81 20.97 22.35
CA GLN A 321 -0.04 21.13 23.57
C GLN A 321 0.46 19.76 24.04
N GLY A 322 1.77 19.60 24.23
CA GLY A 322 2.33 18.34 24.75
C GLY A 322 2.64 17.27 23.71
N ALA A 323 2.15 17.40 22.47
CA ALA A 323 2.37 16.43 21.41
C ALA A 323 3.84 16.25 21.01
N THR A 324 4.67 17.26 21.26
CA THR A 324 6.11 17.33 20.91
C THR A 324 7.04 17.51 22.12
N LYS A 325 6.57 17.25 23.36
CA LYS A 325 7.41 17.39 24.56
C LYS A 325 8.51 16.33 24.61
N ALA A 326 9.62 16.65 25.30
CA ALA A 326 10.84 15.85 25.44
C ALA A 326 10.60 14.32 25.46
N GLY A 327 11.24 13.61 24.51
CA GLY A 327 11.10 12.16 24.32
C GLY A 327 9.94 11.73 23.40
N LYS A 328 9.14 12.68 22.91
CA LYS A 328 8.06 12.49 21.94
C LYS A 328 8.23 13.45 20.75
N GLU A 329 9.43 13.59 20.21
CA GLU A 329 9.58 14.39 18.98
C GLU A 329 9.01 13.62 17.78
N LEU A 330 8.40 14.34 16.85
CA LEU A 330 8.04 13.79 15.54
C LEU A 330 9.31 13.68 14.71
N ARG A 331 9.48 12.56 14.03
CA ARG A 331 10.68 12.26 13.24
C ARG A 331 10.46 12.48 11.75
N PHE A 332 9.21 12.44 11.29
CA PHE A 332 8.89 12.48 9.86
C PHE A 332 7.76 13.48 9.53
N TYR A 333 6.61 13.34 10.17
CA TYR A 333 5.43 14.14 9.89
C TYR A 333 5.63 15.59 10.34
N ASN A 334 5.23 16.50 9.47
CA ASN A 334 4.95 17.89 9.78
C ASN A 334 3.88 18.40 8.81
N SER A 335 3.35 19.59 9.05
CA SER A 335 2.28 20.20 8.26
C SER A 335 2.68 20.43 6.80
N GLU A 336 3.97 20.61 6.48
CA GLU A 336 4.42 20.74 5.09
C GLU A 336 4.44 19.39 4.38
N ILE A 337 4.99 18.36 5.04
CA ILE A 337 4.98 16.96 4.58
C ILE A 337 3.55 16.47 4.38
N HIS A 338 2.62 16.80 5.29
CA HIS A 338 1.19 16.50 5.13
C HIS A 338 0.66 17.01 3.79
N ARG A 339 0.94 18.27 3.43
CA ARG A 339 0.46 18.86 2.16
C ARG A 339 1.18 18.25 0.97
N ALA A 340 2.48 18.01 1.09
CA ALA A 340 3.31 17.42 0.05
C ALA A 340 2.92 15.98 -0.29
N ALA A 341 2.41 15.21 0.69
CA ALA A 341 1.97 13.82 0.50
C ALA A 341 0.85 13.68 -0.54
N PHE A 342 0.09 14.75 -0.82
CA PHE A 342 -0.95 14.76 -1.86
C PHE A 342 -0.44 15.22 -3.23
N VAL A 343 0.83 15.62 -3.34
CA VAL A 343 1.46 16.00 -4.62
C VAL A 343 1.98 14.74 -5.29
N LEU A 344 1.19 14.23 -6.24
CA LEU A 344 1.49 12.97 -6.93
C LEU A 344 2.33 13.20 -8.21
N PRO A 345 3.21 12.25 -8.59
CA PRO A 345 3.88 12.27 -9.88
C PRO A 345 2.88 12.30 -11.05
N THR A 346 3.28 12.91 -12.17
CA THR A 346 2.39 13.12 -13.34
C THR A 346 1.75 11.82 -13.86
N PHE A 347 2.49 10.71 -13.88
CA PHE A 347 1.94 9.44 -14.38
C PHE A 347 0.83 8.90 -13.46
N VAL A 348 1.03 8.96 -12.14
CA VAL A 348 0.05 8.56 -11.13
C VAL A 348 -1.19 9.45 -11.24
N ARG A 349 -1.01 10.77 -11.31
CA ARG A 349 -2.14 11.69 -11.51
C ARG A 349 -2.95 11.30 -12.73
N ARG A 350 -2.32 11.07 -13.89
CA ARG A 350 -3.02 10.69 -15.11
C ARG A 350 -3.79 9.36 -14.95
N GLU A 351 -3.18 8.38 -14.29
CA GLU A 351 -3.82 7.09 -14.05
C GLU A 351 -5.01 7.22 -13.10
N LEU A 352 -4.90 8.00 -12.03
CA LEU A 352 -5.97 8.20 -11.05
C LEU A 352 -7.03 9.22 -11.52
N GLU A 353 -6.68 10.20 -12.35
CA GLU A 353 -7.59 11.22 -12.94
C GLU A 353 -8.59 10.63 -13.93
N SER A 354 -8.22 9.54 -14.60
CA SER A 354 -9.11 8.84 -15.54
C SER A 354 -10.45 8.47 -14.89
N TYR A 355 -10.48 8.20 -13.58
CA TYR A 355 -11.69 7.93 -12.80
C TYR A 355 -12.58 9.14 -12.53
N TYR A 356 -12.00 10.32 -12.25
CA TYR A 356 -12.79 11.53 -11.99
C TYR A 356 -13.61 11.95 -13.23
N THR A 357 -13.11 11.65 -14.43
CA THR A 357 -13.75 12.04 -15.69
C THR A 357 -14.86 11.06 -16.12
N THR A 358 -14.69 9.76 -15.87
CA THR A 358 -15.68 8.71 -16.23
C THR A 358 -16.89 8.69 -15.28
N SER A 359 -16.69 9.06 -14.01
CA SER A 359 -17.76 9.20 -13.01
C SER A 359 -18.70 10.38 -13.31
N ALA A 360 -18.15 11.51 -13.78
CA ALA A 360 -18.94 12.69 -14.13
C ALA A 360 -19.72 12.55 -15.45
N SER A 361 -19.37 11.58 -16.29
CA SER A 361 -20.02 11.34 -17.59
C SER A 361 -21.17 10.32 -17.52
N THR A 362 -21.36 9.63 -16.40
CA THR A 362 -22.51 8.74 -16.16
C THR A 362 -23.71 9.43 -15.48
N GLU A 363 -23.56 10.68 -15.00
CA GLU A 363 -24.66 11.47 -14.42
C GLU A 363 -25.35 12.47 -15.38
N LYS A 364 -25.01 12.47 -16.67
CA LYS A 364 -25.74 13.26 -17.68
C LYS A 364 -26.66 12.37 -18.53
N GLU A 365 -27.73 11.87 -17.93
CA GLU A 365 -28.91 11.51 -18.72
C GLU A 365 -29.43 12.77 -19.43
N LYS A 366 -29.43 12.73 -20.77
CA LYS A 366 -29.94 13.79 -21.63
C LYS A 366 -31.42 14.06 -21.35
N PRO A 367 -31.89 15.32 -21.30
CA PRO A 367 -33.31 15.60 -21.34
C PRO A 367 -33.88 15.10 -22.67
N LYS A 368 -34.97 14.34 -22.62
CA LYS A 368 -35.77 13.97 -23.80
C LYS A 368 -36.33 15.25 -24.43
N GLU A 369 -35.84 15.64 -25.60
CA GLU A 369 -36.49 16.63 -26.44
C GLU A 369 -37.82 16.07 -26.96
N SER A 370 -38.92 16.65 -26.48
CA SER A 370 -40.24 16.48 -27.07
C SER A 370 -40.30 17.25 -28.39
N VAL A 371 -40.33 16.52 -29.50
CA VAL A 371 -40.55 17.07 -30.84
C VAL A 371 -41.97 17.65 -30.91
N SER A 372 -42.09 18.98 -30.88
CA SER A 372 -43.33 19.67 -31.28
C SER A 372 -43.24 20.08 -32.76
N LYS A 373 -44.33 19.81 -33.50
CA LYS A 373 -44.43 19.91 -34.96
C LYS A 373 -44.29 21.35 -35.45
N SER A 374 -43.48 21.53 -36.49
CA SER A 374 -43.36 22.74 -37.30
C SER A 374 -44.69 23.20 -37.89
N GLN A 375 -45.05 24.46 -37.68
CA GLN A 375 -45.86 25.25 -38.61
C GLN A 375 -45.03 26.43 -39.12
N LYS A 376 -44.78 26.46 -40.43
CA LYS A 376 -44.12 27.56 -41.15
C LYS A 376 -45.08 28.73 -41.29
N ILE A 377 -44.69 29.92 -40.84
CA ILE A 377 -45.28 31.19 -41.28
C ILE A 377 -44.17 32.03 -41.93
N LYS A 378 -44.43 32.46 -43.17
CA LYS A 378 -43.58 33.35 -43.98
C LYS A 378 -43.63 34.78 -43.43
N ILE A 379 -42.48 35.45 -43.35
CA ILE A 379 -42.40 36.92 -43.28
C ILE A 379 -41.37 37.41 -44.32
N LEU A 380 -41.76 38.46 -45.04
CA LEU A 380 -41.11 39.14 -46.17
C LEU A 380 -39.90 40.00 -45.77
N PRO A 381 -39.01 40.36 -46.72
CA PRO A 381 -37.84 41.19 -46.45
C PRO A 381 -38.17 42.68 -46.55
N ASN A 382 -37.55 43.52 -45.71
CA ASN A 382 -37.46 44.96 -45.94
C ASN A 382 -36.01 45.44 -45.83
N ASN A 383 -35.59 46.15 -46.87
CA ASN A 383 -34.28 46.75 -47.04
C ASN A 383 -34.20 48.16 -46.45
N ALA A 384 -32.99 48.49 -45.99
CA ALA A 384 -32.28 49.77 -46.03
C ALA A 384 -32.70 50.94 -45.12
N ILE A 385 -31.70 51.49 -44.41
CA ILE A 385 -31.12 52.86 -44.45
C ILE A 385 -30.03 52.90 -43.33
N LEU A 386 -28.72 52.82 -43.65
CA LEU A 386 -27.73 53.89 -43.91
C LEU A 386 -27.35 54.80 -42.72
N THR A 387 -26.17 54.48 -42.14
CA THR A 387 -24.97 55.30 -41.83
C THR A 387 -24.92 56.46 -40.82
N ALA A 388 -23.83 56.36 -40.03
CA ALA A 388 -22.85 57.38 -39.60
C ALA A 388 -23.13 58.25 -38.38
N SER A 389 -22.44 57.96 -37.26
CA SER A 389 -21.24 58.69 -36.78
C SER A 389 -20.52 57.86 -35.72
#